data_AF-A0A2S0U412-F1
#
_entry.id   AF-A0A2S0U412-F1
#
_cell.length_a   1.000
_cell.length_b   1.000
_cell.length_c   1.000
_cell.angle_alpha   90.00
_cell.angle_beta   90.00
_cell.angle_gamma   90.00
#
_symmetry.space_group_name_H-M   'P 1'
#
loop_
_entity.id
_entity.type
_entity.pdbx_description
1 polymer ?
#
loop_
_entity_poly.entity_id
_entity_poly.type
_entity_poly.pdbx_seq_one_letter_code
_entity_poly.pdbx_strand_id
1 'polypeptide(L)'
;MNNLLMLFIFVPILAFILLILNFLFSVHRPDESKISAYECGYSAIRKQNRTDFQIQFYVVAMLFLIFDLEILLLFPIAVTLYKVSTFGFSIALIFFVVLTIGFILEIGSGAISITTQNNNNK
;
A
#
# COMPACT_ATOMS: atom_id res chain seq x y z
N MET A 1 10.16 10.57 31.65
CA MET A 1 9.97 9.94 30.33
C MET A 1 9.47 11.02 29.38
N ASN A 2 10.02 11.13 28.17
CA ASN A 2 9.54 12.10 27.19
C ASN A 2 8.04 11.80 26.86
N ASN A 3 7.18 12.82 26.75
CA ASN A 3 5.75 12.63 26.47
C ASN A 3 5.51 11.80 25.20
N LEU A 4 6.39 11.94 24.21
CA LEU A 4 6.34 11.17 22.97
C LEU A 4 6.61 9.68 23.20
N LEU A 5 7.59 9.36 24.06
CA LEU A 5 7.92 7.98 24.43
C LEU A 5 6.77 7.36 25.23
N MET A 6 6.12 8.14 26.10
CA MET A 6 4.92 7.70 26.83
C MET A 6 3.78 7.34 25.87
N LEU A 7 3.49 8.16 24.86
CA LEU A 7 2.44 7.88 23.88
C LEU A 7 2.74 6.63 23.05
N PHE A 8 3.98 6.46 22.60
CA PHE A 8 4.38 5.29 21.80
C PHE A 8 4.18 3.96 22.53
N ILE A 9 4.34 3.97 23.87
CA ILE A 9 4.14 2.79 24.70
C ILE A 9 2.66 2.64 25.09
N PHE A 10 1.99 3.72 25.45
CA PHE A 10 0.63 3.68 25.99
C PHE A 10 -0.41 3.24 24.95
N VAL A 11 -0.33 3.74 23.71
CA VAL A 11 -1.32 3.45 22.65
C VAL A 11 -1.44 1.95 22.34
N PRO A 12 -0.37 1.19 22.05
CA PRO A 12 -0.48 -0.24 21.77
C PRO A 12 -0.94 -1.03 23.01
N ILE A 13 -0.51 -0.63 24.21
CA ILE A 13 -0.94 -1.28 25.46
C ILE A 13 -2.45 -1.11 25.65
N LEU A 14 -2.97 0.10 25.46
CA LEU A 14 -4.41 0.36 25.58
C LEU A 14 -5.21 -0.45 24.56
N ALA A 15 -4.75 -0.53 23.30
CA ALA A 15 -5.38 -1.34 22.27
C ALA A 15 -5.44 -2.83 22.67
N PHE A 16 -4.35 -3.34 23.26
CA PHE A 16 -4.27 -4.72 23.72
C PHE A 16 -5.18 -4.99 24.92
N ILE A 17 -5.26 -4.05 25.87
CA ILE A 17 -6.18 -4.13 27.03
C ILE A 17 -7.63 -4.19 26.53
N LEU A 18 -8.02 -3.31 25.60
CA LEU A 18 -9.38 -3.31 25.04
C LEU A 18 -9.71 -4.60 24.30
N LEU A 19 -8.73 -5.19 23.58
CA LEU A 19 -8.89 -6.49 22.93
C LEU A 19 -9.10 -7.62 23.96
N ILE A 20 -8.31 -7.64 25.03
CA ILE A 20 -8.45 -8.62 26.13
C ILE A 20 -9.82 -8.47 26.81
N LEU A 21 -10.25 -7.23 27.08
CA LEU A 21 -11.56 -6.97 27.65
C LEU A 21 -12.67 -7.48 26.73
N ASN A 22 -12.58 -7.24 25.42
CA ASN A 22 -13.55 -7.79 24.48
C ASN A 22 -13.57 -9.33 24.53
N PHE A 23 -12.40 -9.97 24.52
CA PHE A 23 -12.32 -11.43 24.58
C PHE A 23 -12.90 -12.01 25.88
N LEU A 24 -12.70 -11.35 27.02
CA LEU A 24 -13.22 -11.79 28.32
C LEU A 24 -14.73 -11.57 28.48
N PHE A 25 -15.24 -10.42 28.02
CA PHE A 25 -16.64 -10.03 28.27
C PHE A 25 -17.59 -10.33 27.11
N SER A 26 -17.09 -10.61 25.90
CA SER A 26 -17.93 -10.87 24.73
C SER A 26 -18.54 -12.28 24.78
N VAL A 27 -19.83 -12.36 24.44
CA VAL A 27 -20.55 -13.64 24.36
C VAL A 27 -20.11 -14.38 23.10
N HIS A 28 -19.39 -15.49 23.28
CA HIS A 28 -18.92 -16.32 22.17
C HIS A 28 -19.87 -17.50 21.92
N ARG A 29 -20.64 -17.45 20.81
CA ARG A 29 -21.55 -18.53 20.35
C ARG A 29 -21.32 -18.84 18.87
N PRO A 30 -20.27 -19.62 18.54
CA PRO A 30 -19.97 -20.00 17.16
C PRO A 30 -20.93 -21.09 16.67
N ASP A 31 -21.57 -20.84 15.53
CA ASP A 31 -22.37 -21.83 14.78
C ASP A 31 -21.68 -22.07 13.43
N GLU A 32 -21.82 -23.25 12.81
CA GLU A 32 -21.18 -23.55 11.51
C GLU A 32 -21.46 -22.48 10.44
N SER A 33 -22.69 -21.98 10.37
CA SER A 33 -23.09 -20.92 9.45
C SER A 33 -22.50 -19.55 9.78
N LYS A 34 -22.18 -19.28 11.06
CA LYS A 34 -21.54 -18.03 11.50
C LYS A 34 -20.03 -18.01 11.24
N ILE A 35 -19.40 -19.18 11.26
CA ILE A 35 -17.95 -19.32 11.03
C ILE A 35 -17.61 -19.56 9.55
N SER A 36 -18.58 -19.98 8.73
CA SER A 36 -18.39 -20.15 7.28
C SER A 36 -18.30 -18.81 6.55
N ALA A 37 -17.47 -18.73 5.52
CA ALA A 37 -17.38 -17.56 4.66
C ALA A 37 -18.71 -17.28 3.95
N TYR A 38 -19.10 -16.00 3.90
CA TYR A 38 -20.33 -15.59 3.24
C TYR A 38 -20.19 -15.63 1.71
N GLU A 39 -20.86 -16.57 1.05
CA GLU A 39 -21.01 -16.61 -0.40
C GLU A 39 -22.49 -16.78 -0.79
N CYS A 40 -23.37 -15.91 -0.26
CA CYS A 40 -24.81 -15.94 -0.55
C CYS A 40 -25.47 -17.32 -0.36
N GLY A 41 -25.02 -18.10 0.64
CA GLY A 41 -25.53 -19.44 0.94
C GLY A 41 -24.81 -20.59 0.22
N TYR A 42 -23.76 -20.32 -0.55
CA TYR A 42 -22.90 -21.34 -1.13
C TYR A 42 -21.66 -21.60 -0.27
N SER A 43 -21.10 -22.82 -0.36
CA SER A 43 -19.83 -23.12 0.29
C SER A 43 -18.68 -22.54 -0.51
N ALA A 44 -17.76 -21.83 0.16
CA ALA A 44 -16.55 -21.29 -0.46
C ALA A 44 -15.88 -22.30 -1.40
N ILE A 45 -15.63 -21.88 -2.64
CA ILE A 45 -14.99 -22.73 -3.66
C ILE A 45 -13.52 -22.96 -3.23
N ARG A 46 -13.29 -24.00 -2.42
CA ARG A 46 -12.01 -24.32 -1.78
C ARG A 46 -10.83 -24.58 -2.73
N LYS A 47 -11.06 -24.59 -4.05
CA LYS A 47 -10.07 -24.97 -5.06
C LYS A 47 -9.57 -23.83 -5.95
N GLN A 48 -10.08 -22.61 -5.77
CA GLN A 48 -9.76 -21.47 -6.65
C GLN A 48 -9.16 -20.28 -5.87
N ASN A 49 -8.12 -20.53 -5.08
CA ASN A 49 -7.39 -19.49 -4.31
C ASN A 49 -6.51 -18.57 -5.17
N ARG A 50 -6.36 -18.88 -6.46
CA ARG A 50 -5.62 -18.04 -7.42
C ARG A 50 -6.53 -17.78 -8.61
N THR A 51 -7.44 -16.84 -8.42
CA THR A 51 -8.21 -16.24 -9.51
C THR A 51 -7.29 -15.33 -10.31
N ASP A 52 -7.45 -15.31 -11.63
CA ASP A 52 -6.72 -14.38 -12.48
C ASP A 52 -7.17 -12.96 -12.12
N PHE A 53 -6.24 -12.18 -11.57
CA PHE A 53 -6.44 -10.76 -11.31
C PHE A 53 -5.86 -9.95 -12.46
N GLN A 54 -6.44 -8.78 -12.70
CA GLN A 54 -5.98 -7.92 -13.77
C GLN A 54 -4.57 -7.38 -13.45
N ILE A 55 -3.66 -7.41 -14.42
CA ILE A 55 -2.23 -7.08 -14.22
C ILE A 55 -1.99 -5.62 -13.81
N GLN A 56 -2.96 -4.73 -14.04
CA GLN A 56 -2.88 -3.30 -13.73
C GLN A 56 -2.64 -3.05 -12.24
N PHE A 57 -3.21 -3.88 -11.35
CA PHE A 57 -2.98 -3.75 -9.91
C PHE A 57 -1.52 -4.01 -9.52
N TYR A 58 -0.85 -4.92 -10.23
CA TYR A 58 0.57 -5.17 -10.04
C TYR A 58 1.44 -4.01 -10.54
N VAL A 59 1.09 -3.42 -11.70
CA VAL A 59 1.80 -2.25 -12.24
C VAL A 59 1.77 -1.08 -11.26
N VAL A 60 0.63 -0.81 -10.64
CA VAL A 60 0.51 0.25 -9.61
C VAL A 60 1.41 -0.02 -8.40
N ALA A 61 1.49 -1.28 -7.94
CA ALA A 61 2.35 -1.65 -6.82
C ALA A 61 3.86 -1.48 -7.15
N MET A 62 4.27 -1.86 -8.36
CA MET A 62 5.64 -1.66 -8.83
C MET A 62 5.98 -0.16 -8.98
N LEU A 63 5.04 0.64 -9.48
CA LEU A 63 5.21 2.10 -9.57
C LEU A 63 5.37 2.73 -8.18
N PHE A 64 4.55 2.31 -7.22
CA PHE A 64 4.68 2.75 -5.83
C PHE A 64 6.07 2.45 -5.25
N LEU A 65 6.61 1.25 -5.50
CA LEU A 65 7.94 0.86 -5.04
C LEU A 65 9.03 1.78 -5.61
N ILE A 66 8.98 2.05 -6.92
CA ILE A 66 9.96 2.92 -7.57
C ILE A 66 9.83 4.35 -7.02
N PHE A 67 8.63 4.91 -6.98
CA PHE A 67 8.38 6.28 -6.50
C PHE A 67 8.78 6.48 -5.03
N ASP A 68 8.59 5.47 -4.17
CA ASP A 68 9.04 5.52 -2.78
C ASP A 68 10.58 5.58 -2.68
N LEU A 69 11.28 4.81 -3.53
CA LEU A 69 12.74 4.85 -3.66
C LEU A 69 13.22 6.21 -4.16
N GLU A 70 12.51 6.84 -5.09
CA GLU A 70 12.84 8.19 -5.59
C GLU A 70 12.80 9.23 -4.46
N ILE A 71 11.76 9.21 -3.62
CA ILE A 71 11.63 10.11 -2.47
C ILE A 71 12.75 9.86 -1.46
N LEU A 72 13.07 8.60 -1.20
CA LEU A 72 14.18 8.21 -0.32
C LEU A 72 15.52 8.81 -0.81
N LEU A 73 15.77 8.79 -2.12
CA LEU A 73 16.99 9.35 -2.71
C LEU A 73 17.01 10.89 -2.73
N LEU A 74 15.85 11.55 -2.78
CA LEU A 74 15.75 13.00 -2.69
C LEU A 74 15.85 13.51 -1.24
N PHE A 75 15.56 12.68 -0.24
CA PHE A 75 15.53 13.08 1.16
C PHE A 75 16.86 13.69 1.69
N PRO A 76 18.06 13.13 1.41
CA PRO A 76 19.31 13.72 1.85
C PRO A 76 19.55 15.13 1.31
N ILE A 77 19.17 15.38 0.05
CA ILE A 77 19.29 16.70 -0.58
C ILE A 77 18.27 17.67 0.04
N ALA A 78 17.06 17.22 0.35
CA ALA A 78 16.06 18.05 1.04
C ALA A 78 16.55 18.50 2.43
N VAL A 79 17.22 17.61 3.18
CA VAL A 79 17.76 17.94 4.52
C VAL A 79 19.03 18.79 4.45
N THR A 80 19.86 18.62 3.41
CA THR A 80 21.17 19.28 3.29
C THR A 80 21.21 20.42 2.28
N LEU A 81 20.06 20.92 1.83
CA LEU A 81 19.93 21.90 0.75
C LEU A 81 20.85 23.12 0.89
N TYR A 82 21.01 23.63 2.12
CA TYR A 82 21.87 24.78 2.42
C TYR A 82 23.38 24.50 2.42
N LYS A 83 23.79 23.23 2.47
CA LYS A 83 25.20 22.79 2.48
C LYS A 83 25.68 22.26 1.13
N VAL A 84 24.74 21.92 0.25
CA VAL A 84 25.02 21.37 -1.07
C VAL A 84 25.41 22.51 -2.02
N SER A 85 26.49 22.31 -2.79
CA SER A 85 26.89 23.26 -3.83
C SER A 85 25.90 23.24 -4.99
N THR A 86 25.93 24.28 -5.84
CA THR A 86 25.11 24.34 -7.06
C THR A 86 25.25 23.09 -7.93
N PHE A 87 26.42 22.46 -7.92
CA PHE A 87 26.67 21.21 -8.63
C PHE A 87 25.84 20.03 -8.09
N GLY A 88 25.79 19.84 -6.76
CA GLY A 88 24.97 18.78 -6.17
C GLY A 88 23.48 19.01 -6.36
N PHE A 89 23.05 20.29 -6.37
CA PHE A 89 21.68 20.66 -6.72
C PHE A 89 21.35 20.33 -8.19
N SER A 90 22.27 20.61 -9.12
CA SER A 90 22.07 20.25 -10.54
C SER A 90 21.96 18.74 -10.76
N ILE A 91 22.73 17.91 -10.03
CA ILE A 91 22.60 16.45 -10.11
C ILE A 91 21.23 15.99 -9.61
N ALA A 92 20.76 16.55 -8.49
CA ALA A 92 19.43 16.26 -7.95
C ALA A 92 18.31 16.59 -8.96
N LEU A 93 18.45 17.72 -9.66
CA LEU A 93 17.50 18.18 -10.65
C LEU A 93 17.50 17.26 -11.89
N ILE A 94 18.67 16.85 -12.37
CA ILE A 94 18.79 15.88 -13.48
C ILE A 94 18.15 14.55 -13.08
N PHE A 95 18.46 14.05 -11.88
CA PHE A 95 17.87 12.82 -11.35
C PHE A 95 16.34 12.90 -11.32
N PHE A 96 15.78 13.98 -10.79
CA PHE A 96 14.34 14.20 -10.76
C PHE A 96 13.73 14.23 -12.17
N VAL A 97 14.36 14.93 -13.12
CA VAL A 97 13.86 15.00 -14.52
C VAL A 97 13.83 13.64 -15.19
N VAL A 98 14.89 12.83 -15.05
CA VAL A 98 14.96 11.48 -15.65
C VAL A 98 13.81 10.61 -15.12
N LEU A 99 13.53 10.67 -13.83
CA LEU A 99 12.44 9.91 -13.21
C LEU A 99 11.05 10.42 -13.64
N THR A 100 10.88 11.73 -13.72
CA THR A 100 9.61 12.33 -14.19
C THR A 100 9.30 11.91 -15.63
N ILE A 101 10.32 11.78 -16.48
CA ILE A 101 10.17 11.25 -17.85
C ILE A 101 9.71 9.79 -17.82
N GLY A 102 10.33 8.95 -16.97
CA GLY A 102 9.91 7.56 -16.79
C GLY A 102 8.43 7.45 -16.38
N PHE A 103 7.99 8.29 -15.46
CA PHE A 103 6.59 8.36 -15.02
C PHE A 103 5.63 8.78 -16.14
N ILE A 104 6.00 9.78 -16.94
CA ILE A 104 5.20 10.23 -18.09
C ILE A 104 5.03 9.11 -19.12
N LEU A 105 6.08 8.34 -19.40
CA LEU A 105 6.03 7.22 -20.33
C LEU A 105 5.10 6.10 -19.83
N GLU A 106 5.11 5.82 -18.53
CA GLU A 106 4.25 4.79 -17.93
C GLU A 106 2.76 5.19 -18.02
N ILE A 107 2.43 6.46 -17.78
CA ILE A 107 1.08 7.00 -17.98
C ILE A 107 0.68 6.91 -19.46
N GLY A 108 1.58 7.31 -20.37
CA GLY A 108 1.34 7.27 -21.81
C GLY A 108 1.11 5.86 -22.36
N SER A 109 1.67 4.85 -21.70
CA SER A 109 1.51 3.43 -22.08
C SER A 109 0.13 2.87 -21.71
N GLY A 110 -0.68 3.62 -20.96
CA GLY A 110 -2.02 3.18 -20.56
C GLY A 110 -2.04 1.99 -19.59
N ALA A 111 -0.90 1.63 -19.01
CA ALA A 111 -0.75 0.47 -18.12
C ALA A 111 -1.58 0.60 -16.82
N ILE A 112 -1.94 1.83 -16.46
CA ILE A 112 -2.76 2.18 -15.30
C ILE A 112 -4.26 2.16 -15.64
N SER A 113 -4.63 2.14 -16.92
CA SER A 113 -6.03 2.15 -17.33
C SER A 113 -6.69 0.79 -17.04
N ILE A 114 -7.76 0.83 -16.25
CA ILE A 114 -8.58 -0.35 -15.98
C ILE A 114 -9.39 -0.61 -17.25
N THR A 115 -8.85 -1.45 -18.14
CA THR A 115 -9.62 -1.91 -19.29
C THR A 115 -10.69 -2.88 -18.80
N THR A 116 -11.94 -2.48 -18.95
CA THR A 116 -13.05 -3.41 -18.80
C THR A 116 -13.02 -4.28 -20.06
N GLN A 117 -12.58 -5.53 -19.91
CA GLN A 117 -12.71 -6.57 -20.94
C GLN A 117 -14.21 -6.85 -21.14
N ASN A 118 -14.89 -5.98 -21.89
CA ASN A 118 -16.25 -6.22 -22.32
C ASN A 118 -16.18 -7.15 -23.52
N ASN A 119 -16.18 -8.45 -23.24
CA ASN A 119 -16.17 -9.49 -24.26
C ASN A 119 -17.57 -9.59 -24.90
N ASN A 120 -18.01 -8.51 -25.53
CA ASN A 120 -19.19 -8.49 -26.39
C ASN A 120 -18.80 -9.10 -27.74
N ASN A 121 -18.61 -10.42 -27.75
CA ASN A 121 -18.89 -11.21 -28.95
C ASN A 121 -20.41 -11.39 -29.07
N LYS A 122 -21.09 -10.26 -29.32
CA LYS A 122 -22.20 -10.10 -30.25
C LYS A 122 -22.40 -8.63 -30.58
#